data_AF-A0A227J4Z6-F1
#
_entry.id   AF-A0A227J4Z6-F1
#
_cell.length_a   1.000
_cell.length_b   1.000
_cell.length_c   1.000
_cell.angle_alpha   90.00
_cell.angle_beta   90.00
_cell.angle_gamma   90.00
#
_symmetry.space_group_name_H-M   'P 1'
#
loop_
_entity.id
_entity.type
_entity.pdbx_description
1 polymer ?
#
loop_
_entity_poly.entity_id
_entity_poly.type
_entity_poly.pdbx_seq_one_letter_code
_entity_poly.pdbx_strand_id
1 'polypeptide(L)'
;NQLEYSMKKLSRPLAKIGHPRPYFSESWRSETSLSNLKANLESLHQLYFANGKGLDALLRAQGKTQLADRVAYQFDMALETWPEDKSLFSALQSVDGYRLVLAQYNKLEQLKYLIHE
;
A
#
# COMPACT_ATOMS: atom_id res chain seq x y z
N ASN A 1 7.75 3.62 -10.40
CA ASN A 1 7.20 2.26 -10.12
C ASN A 1 5.72 2.40 -9.70
N GLN A 2 4.83 1.43 -10.00
CA GLN A 2 3.39 1.45 -9.63
C GLN A 2 3.14 1.52 -8.11
N LEU A 3 4.01 0.95 -7.28
CA LEU A 3 3.99 1.10 -5.83
C LEU A 3 4.10 2.57 -5.43
N GLU A 4 5.06 3.30 -5.99
CA GLU A 4 5.27 4.73 -5.69
C GLU A 4 4.09 5.59 -6.13
N TYR A 5 3.43 5.22 -7.23
CA TYR A 5 2.22 5.91 -7.68
C TYR A 5 1.07 5.68 -6.70
N SER A 6 0.88 4.45 -6.23
CA SER A 6 -0.10 4.10 -5.18
C SER A 6 0.19 4.84 -3.87
N MET A 7 1.44 4.92 -3.46
CA MET A 7 1.87 5.68 -2.28
C MET A 7 1.59 7.18 -2.44
N LYS A 8 1.82 7.78 -3.62
CA LYS A 8 1.47 9.18 -3.89
C LYS A 8 -0.03 9.46 -3.76
N LYS A 9 -0.89 8.50 -4.12
CA LYS A 9 -2.34 8.63 -3.97
C LYS A 9 -2.79 8.61 -2.49
N LEU A 10 -2.00 8.01 -1.59
CA LEU A 10 -2.21 8.06 -0.13
C LEU A 10 -1.55 9.29 0.51
N SER A 11 -0.33 9.65 0.12
CA SER A 11 0.42 10.73 0.77
C SER A 11 -0.11 12.13 0.44
N ARG A 12 -0.57 12.36 -0.79
CA ARG A 12 -1.11 13.67 -1.19
C ARG A 12 -2.31 14.09 -0.32
N PRO A 13 -3.30 13.22 -0.02
CA PRO A 13 -4.41 13.56 0.86
C PRO A 13 -4.04 13.53 2.34
N LEU A 14 -3.07 12.73 2.77
CA LEU A 14 -2.52 12.80 4.14
C LEU A 14 -1.87 14.16 4.42
N ALA A 15 -1.26 14.79 3.42
CA ALA A 15 -0.71 16.14 3.45
C ALA A 15 0.25 16.37 4.65
N LYS A 16 0.11 17.50 5.35
CA LYS A 16 0.89 17.76 6.57
C LYS A 16 0.31 16.95 7.72
N ILE A 17 1.16 16.51 8.64
CA ILE A 17 0.74 15.73 9.82
C ILE A 17 -0.35 16.49 10.58
N GLY A 18 -1.48 15.82 10.83
CA GLY A 18 -2.64 16.40 11.52
C GLY A 18 -3.48 17.38 10.70
N HIS A 19 -3.14 17.62 9.43
CA HIS A 19 -3.87 18.54 8.54
C HIS A 19 -4.14 17.87 7.17
N PRO A 20 -4.98 16.82 7.14
CA PRO A 20 -5.31 16.12 5.90
C PRO A 20 -6.04 17.03 4.92
N ARG A 21 -5.95 16.69 3.64
CA ARG A 21 -6.66 17.32 2.52
C ARG A 21 -7.52 16.26 1.81
N PRO A 22 -8.68 15.88 2.36
CA PRO A 22 -9.51 14.79 1.84
C PRO A 22 -9.84 14.93 0.34
N TYR A 23 -10.11 16.15 -0.14
CA TYR A 23 -10.43 16.45 -1.54
C TYR A 23 -9.30 16.18 -2.55
N PHE A 24 -8.08 15.91 -2.07
CA PHE A 24 -6.97 15.50 -2.94
C PHE A 24 -6.97 14.00 -3.21
N SER A 25 -7.85 13.24 -2.53
CA SER A 25 -8.03 11.81 -2.78
C SER A 25 -8.53 11.60 -4.20
N GLU A 26 -8.07 10.53 -4.85
CA GLU A 26 -8.40 10.26 -6.25
C GLU A 26 -9.90 10.07 -6.45
N SER A 27 -10.47 8.89 -6.39
CA SER A 27 -11.89 8.67 -6.67
C SER A 27 -12.77 9.11 -5.48
N TRP A 28 -12.69 10.38 -5.07
CA TRP A 28 -13.37 10.90 -3.88
C TRP A 28 -14.87 11.04 -4.07
N ARG A 29 -15.31 11.49 -5.26
CA ARG A 29 -16.74 11.65 -5.58
C ARG A 29 -17.49 10.32 -5.62
N SER A 30 -16.81 9.26 -6.06
CA SER A 30 -17.37 7.91 -6.11
C SER A 30 -17.05 7.09 -4.87
N GLU A 31 -16.31 7.63 -3.90
CA GLU A 31 -15.95 6.96 -2.64
C GLU A 31 -15.22 5.62 -2.80
N THR A 32 -14.45 5.44 -3.87
CA THR A 32 -13.77 4.17 -4.20
C THR A 32 -12.24 4.23 -4.09
N SER A 33 -11.70 5.31 -3.53
CA SER A 33 -10.24 5.56 -3.52
C SER A 33 -9.43 4.44 -2.86
N LEU A 34 -9.84 3.97 -1.67
CA LEU A 34 -9.13 2.91 -0.94
C LEU A 34 -9.33 1.55 -1.60
N SER A 35 -10.49 1.27 -2.21
CA SER A 35 -10.71 0.06 -2.99
C SER A 35 -9.80 -0.02 -4.22
N ASN A 36 -9.66 1.09 -4.95
CA ASN A 36 -8.77 1.16 -6.10
C ASN A 36 -7.30 0.95 -5.70
N LEU A 37 -6.92 1.49 -4.54
CA LEU A 37 -5.57 1.30 -3.98
C LEU A 37 -5.33 -0.14 -3.54
N LYS A 38 -6.31 -0.80 -2.91
CA LYS A 38 -6.24 -2.22 -2.58
C LYS A 38 -6.02 -3.08 -3.83
N ALA A 39 -6.80 -2.84 -4.88
CA ALA A 39 -6.67 -3.58 -6.15
C ALA A 39 -5.27 -3.41 -6.79
N ASN A 40 -4.68 -2.22 -6.69
CA ASN A 40 -3.29 -1.99 -7.13
C ASN A 40 -2.29 -2.80 -6.28
N LEU A 41 -2.49 -2.86 -4.96
CA LEU A 41 -1.62 -3.63 -4.06
C LEU A 41 -1.75 -5.14 -4.30
N GLU A 42 -2.97 -5.65 -4.49
CA GLU A 42 -3.24 -7.05 -4.85
C GLU A 42 -2.57 -7.42 -6.18
N SER A 43 -2.63 -6.52 -7.16
CA SER A 43 -1.98 -6.71 -8.47
C SER A 43 -0.45 -6.74 -8.34
N LEU A 44 0.12 -5.87 -7.51
CA LEU A 44 1.57 -5.88 -7.20
C LEU A 44 1.98 -7.16 -6.47
N HIS A 45 1.17 -7.63 -5.54
CA HIS A 45 1.38 -8.89 -4.82
C HIS A 45 1.37 -10.09 -5.77
N GLN A 46 0.38 -10.16 -6.67
CA GLN A 46 0.34 -11.20 -7.72
C GLN A 46 1.56 -11.14 -8.64
N LEU A 47 2.02 -9.94 -9.01
CA LEU A 47 3.22 -9.76 -9.83
C LEU A 47 4.50 -10.17 -9.09
N TYR A 48 4.58 -9.91 -7.79
CA TYR A 48 5.72 -10.31 -6.95
C TYR A 48 5.94 -11.84 -6.97
N PHE A 49 4.86 -12.62 -6.92
CA PHE A 49 4.93 -14.07 -7.02
C PHE A 49 4.95 -14.59 -8.46
N ALA A 50 4.20 -13.95 -9.37
CA ALA A 50 3.99 -14.33 -10.78
C ALA A 50 3.94 -15.85 -11.02
N ASN A 51 3.07 -16.54 -10.28
CA ASN A 51 2.89 -17.99 -10.33
C ASN A 51 4.20 -18.79 -10.15
N GLY A 52 5.03 -18.37 -9.18
CA GLY A 52 6.32 -18.99 -8.87
C GLY A 52 7.47 -18.58 -9.81
N LYS A 53 7.25 -17.61 -10.70
CA LYS A 53 8.26 -17.08 -11.63
C LYS A 53 8.56 -15.59 -11.40
N GLY A 54 8.03 -15.02 -10.31
CA GLY A 54 8.19 -13.61 -9.98
C GLY A 54 9.48 -13.28 -9.25
N LEU A 55 9.54 -12.07 -8.72
CA LEU A 55 10.68 -11.57 -7.95
C LEU A 55 10.97 -12.42 -6.72
N ASP A 56 9.94 -12.98 -6.07
CA ASP A 56 10.12 -13.92 -4.95
C ASP A 56 11.06 -15.09 -5.33
N ALA A 57 10.76 -15.76 -6.45
CA ALA A 57 11.54 -16.90 -6.92
C ALA A 57 12.96 -16.50 -7.31
N LEU A 58 13.14 -15.31 -7.90
CA LEU A 58 14.46 -14.77 -8.24
C LEU A 58 15.30 -14.50 -6.99
N LEU A 59 14.72 -13.88 -5.96
CA LEU A 59 15.40 -13.64 -4.69
C LEU A 59 15.83 -14.95 -4.03
N ARG A 60 14.93 -15.95 -3.99
CA ARG A 60 15.25 -17.27 -3.44
C ARG A 60 16.36 -17.98 -4.22
N ALA A 61 16.33 -17.92 -5.55
CA ALA A 61 17.39 -18.49 -6.40
C ALA A 61 18.76 -17.82 -6.17
N GLN A 62 18.77 -16.55 -5.74
CA GLN A 62 19.98 -15.81 -5.37
C GLN A 62 20.41 -16.03 -3.91
N GLY A 63 19.77 -16.95 -3.18
CA GLY A 63 20.04 -17.20 -1.77
C GLY A 63 19.49 -16.13 -0.81
N LYS A 64 18.71 -15.16 -1.32
CA LYS A 64 18.10 -14.07 -0.54
C LYS A 64 16.73 -14.47 0.05
N THR A 65 16.58 -15.71 0.53
CA THR A 65 15.32 -16.25 1.06
C THR A 65 14.72 -15.36 2.15
N GLN A 66 15.54 -14.88 3.09
CA GLN A 66 15.06 -14.00 4.16
C GLN A 66 14.49 -12.68 3.65
N LEU A 67 15.06 -12.11 2.58
CA LEU A 67 14.49 -10.90 1.97
C LEU A 67 13.16 -11.24 1.28
N ALA A 68 13.10 -12.36 0.57
CA ALA A 68 11.87 -12.82 -0.07
C ALA A 68 10.73 -13.01 0.93
N ASP A 69 11.02 -13.63 2.09
CA ASP A 69 10.05 -13.84 3.17
C ASP A 69 9.61 -12.51 3.79
N ARG A 70 10.53 -11.56 4.02
CA ARG A 70 10.19 -10.21 4.53
C ARG A 70 9.28 -9.44 3.57
N VAL A 71 9.55 -9.49 2.26
CA VAL A 71 8.72 -8.82 1.25
C VAL A 71 7.33 -9.45 1.17
N ALA A 72 7.24 -10.79 1.14
CA ALA A 72 5.97 -11.52 1.15
C ALA A 72 5.13 -11.15 2.38
N TYR A 73 5.72 -11.26 3.58
CA TYR A 73 5.06 -10.89 4.82
C TYR A 73 4.58 -9.43 4.84
N GLN A 74 5.36 -8.51 4.27
CA GLN A 74 4.97 -7.10 4.23
C GLN A 74 3.78 -6.85 3.29
N PHE A 75 3.67 -7.60 2.18
CA PHE A 75 2.47 -7.57 1.34
C PHE A 75 1.25 -8.12 2.08
N ASP A 76 1.37 -9.30 2.68
CA ASP A 76 0.28 -9.95 3.42
C ASP A 76 -0.24 -9.05 4.53
N MET A 77 0.65 -8.52 5.38
CA MET A 77 0.28 -7.57 6.42
C MET A 77 -0.47 -6.35 5.87
N ALA A 78 0.01 -5.75 4.77
CA ALA A 78 -0.62 -4.57 4.19
C ALA A 78 -2.01 -4.88 3.62
N LEU A 79 -2.21 -6.07 3.05
CA LEU A 79 -3.50 -6.50 2.49
C LEU A 79 -4.50 -6.94 3.57
N GLU A 80 -4.06 -7.72 4.56
CA GLU A 80 -4.88 -8.21 5.67
C GLU A 80 -5.42 -7.09 6.54
N THR A 81 -4.58 -6.07 6.78
CA THR A 81 -4.96 -4.92 7.60
C THR A 81 -5.46 -3.74 6.75
N TRP A 82 -5.72 -3.95 5.46
CA TRP A 82 -6.26 -2.90 4.62
C TRP A 82 -7.65 -2.47 5.13
N PRO A 83 -7.97 -1.16 5.16
CA PRO A 83 -9.23 -0.68 5.70
C PRO A 83 -10.45 -1.26 4.99
N GLU A 84 -11.51 -1.53 5.75
CA GLU A 84 -12.83 -1.87 5.18
C GLU A 84 -13.47 -0.67 4.49
N ASP A 85 -13.16 0.55 4.97
CA ASP A 85 -13.57 1.80 4.33
C ASP A 85 -13.08 1.85 2.88
N LYS A 86 -14.00 2.17 1.97
CA LYS A 86 -13.72 2.28 0.53
C LYS A 86 -13.20 3.67 0.15
N SER A 87 -13.43 4.66 1.01
CA SER A 87 -13.21 6.08 0.71
C SER A 87 -12.09 6.66 1.56
N LEU A 88 -10.99 7.03 0.89
CA LEU A 88 -9.92 7.80 1.52
C LEU A 88 -10.42 9.19 1.96
N PHE A 89 -11.34 9.78 1.20
CA PHE A 89 -11.95 11.04 1.55
C PHE A 89 -12.68 10.95 2.89
N SER A 90 -13.53 9.94 3.06
CA SER A 90 -14.35 9.75 4.27
C SER A 90 -13.48 9.38 5.46
N ALA A 91 -12.50 8.47 5.28
CA ALA A 91 -11.57 8.09 6.34
C ALA A 91 -10.81 9.30 6.91
N LEU A 92 -10.36 10.22 6.05
CA LEU A 92 -9.60 11.40 6.46
C LEU A 92 -10.43 12.48 7.17
N GLN A 93 -11.75 12.32 7.31
CA GLN A 93 -12.60 13.24 8.08
C GLN A 93 -12.51 13.00 9.60
N SER A 94 -11.87 11.91 10.04
CA SER A 94 -11.73 11.57 11.45
C SER A 94 -10.27 11.36 11.86
N VAL A 95 -9.96 11.53 13.15
CA VAL A 95 -8.63 11.29 13.70
C VAL A 95 -8.24 9.81 13.57
N ASP A 96 -9.18 8.90 13.82
CA ASP A 96 -8.90 7.46 13.76
C ASP A 96 -8.72 6.99 12.32
N GLY A 97 -9.55 7.45 11.38
CA GLY A 97 -9.37 7.17 9.97
C GLY A 97 -8.06 7.76 9.43
N TYR A 98 -7.66 8.96 9.87
CA TYR A 98 -6.33 9.51 9.56
C TYR A 98 -5.20 8.59 10.04
N ARG A 99 -5.25 8.14 11.31
CA ARG A 99 -4.24 7.23 11.88
C ARG A 99 -4.17 5.91 11.14
N LEU A 100 -5.32 5.36 10.78
CA LEU A 100 -5.44 4.12 10.01
C LEU A 100 -4.82 4.28 8.62
N VAL A 101 -5.10 5.37 7.90
CA VAL A 101 -4.50 5.65 6.58
C VAL A 101 -2.99 5.85 6.70
N LEU A 102 -2.52 6.57 7.72
CA LEU A 102 -1.09 6.76 7.98
C LEU A 102 -0.39 5.42 8.26
N ALA A 103 -1.03 4.51 9.00
CA ALA A 103 -0.50 3.17 9.24
C ALA A 103 -0.36 2.37 7.94
N GLN A 104 -1.33 2.47 7.01
CA GLN A 104 -1.20 1.83 5.70
C GLN A 104 -0.07 2.44 4.88
N TYR A 105 0.05 3.77 4.87
CA TYR A 105 1.14 4.46 4.19
C TYR A 105 2.51 3.97 4.67
N ASN A 106 2.71 3.86 5.99
CA ASN A 106 3.95 3.37 6.58
C ASN A 106 4.28 1.92 6.18
N LYS A 107 3.26 1.06 6.05
CA LYS A 107 3.46 -0.31 5.56
C LYS A 107 3.94 -0.33 4.11
N LEU A 108 3.44 0.58 3.27
CA LEU A 108 3.90 0.69 1.89
C LEU A 108 5.31 1.30 1.77
N GLU A 109 5.68 2.21 2.67
CA GLU A 109 7.08 2.69 2.79
C GLU A 109 8.04 1.55 3.14
N GLN A 110 7.67 0.71 4.12
CA GLN A 110 8.47 -0.47 4.47
C GLN A 110 8.58 -1.45 3.30
N LEU A 111 7.48 -1.69 2.58
CA LEU A 111 7.49 -2.53 1.38
C LEU A 111 8.43 -1.96 0.31
N LYS A 112 8.36 -0.65 0.08
CA LYS A 112 9.24 0.04 -0.86
C LYS A 112 10.71 -0.11 -0.46
N TYR A 113 11.03 0.07 0.82
CA TYR A 113 12.39 -0.10 1.33
C TYR A 113 12.94 -1.50 1.02
N LEU A 114 12.19 -2.55 1.36
CA LEU A 114 12.60 -3.94 1.14
C LEU A 114 12.81 -4.28 -0.34
N ILE A 115 12.00 -3.71 -1.25
CA ILE A 115 12.14 -3.96 -2.70
C ILE A 115 13.39 -3.28 -3.29
N HIS A 116 13.94 -2.25 -2.63
CA HIS A 116 15.13 -1.53 -3.10
C HIS A 116 16.43 -1.95 -2.38
N GLU A 117 16.36 -2.94 -1.46
CA GLU A 117 17.50 -3.54 -0.75
C GLU A 117 18.27 -4.56 -1.62
#